data_AF-A0A2H9LX35-F1
#
_entry.id   AF-A0A2H9LX35-F1
#
_cell.length_a   1.000
_cell.length_b   1.000
_cell.length_c   1.000
_cell.angle_alpha   90.00
_cell.angle_beta   90.00
_cell.angle_gamma   90.00
#
_symmetry.space_group_name_H-M   'P 1'
#
loop_
_entity.id
_entity.type
_entity.pdbx_description
1 polymer ?
#
loop_
_entity_poly.entity_id
_entity_poly.type
_entity_poly.pdbx_seq_one_letter_code
_entity_poly.pdbx_strand_id
1 'polypeptide(L)'
;MVWQLLIFVLLIFVVFAATTYPANLSTAGSPTVLTKSVSSLTNKTVSKYLEPSDSIELIWLNESAGMLLVKLNGAETFIINDSRGEIVTDANVTVKSLADYIRSTGNYSRKLAASIRQLEEFNASKASGEAVCKRMTGLDHLPCVDRVSCLVCCLAVPNCQMIAYGEGVVQAVMEYRQALNRYEQSYPALRRSLEITVANSSHIVNATKELYEYKSAVMGINNAKLLGKCGSCFNYCKPYNWSLAKLAASEDSLIYLQYLESLSENLGPHAKLILNETARTKAYRYNRAENKSRLISRLDRMDAAVVSGMLALQA
;
A
#
# COMPACT_ATOMS: atom_id res chain seq x y z
N MET A 1 -0.82 12.98 30.24
CA MET A 1 0.23 13.18 29.21
C MET A 1 0.10 12.26 27.99
N VAL A 2 -0.58 11.11 28.06
CA VAL A 2 -0.73 10.19 26.90
C VAL A 2 -1.75 10.69 25.84
N TRP A 3 -2.73 11.51 26.24
CA TRP A 3 -3.75 12.03 25.33
C TRP A 3 -3.30 13.16 24.39
N GLN A 4 -2.21 13.87 24.70
CA GLN A 4 -1.68 14.93 23.83
C GLN A 4 -0.81 14.40 22.68
N LEU A 5 -0.26 13.19 22.79
CA LEU A 5 0.51 12.54 21.72
C LEU A 5 -0.37 11.95 20.61
N LEU A 6 -1.58 11.50 20.94
CA LEU A 6 -2.53 10.95 19.96
C LEU A 6 -3.13 12.03 19.04
N ILE A 7 -3.31 13.26 19.54
CA ILE A 7 -3.82 14.39 18.75
C ILE A 7 -2.74 14.91 17.79
N PHE A 8 -1.46 14.83 18.15
CA PHE A 8 -0.36 15.23 17.29
C PHE A 8 -0.14 14.28 16.10
N VAL A 9 -0.35 12.96 16.28
CA VAL A 9 -0.25 11.99 15.18
C VAL A 9 -1.42 12.14 14.20
N LEU A 10 -2.63 12.47 14.68
CA LEU A 10 -3.79 12.73 13.83
C LEU A 10 -3.69 14.04 13.03
N LEU A 11 -3.07 15.09 13.59
CA LEU A 11 -2.88 16.37 12.88
C LEU A 11 -1.79 16.32 11.80
N ILE A 12 -0.76 15.48 11.94
CA ILE A 12 0.26 15.30 10.89
C ILE A 12 -0.32 14.56 9.67
N PHE A 13 -1.29 13.66 9.87
CA PHE A 13 -1.96 12.96 8.76
C PHE A 13 -2.93 13.84 7.97
N VAL A 14 -3.54 14.85 8.59
CA VAL A 14 -4.48 15.74 7.90
C VAL A 14 -3.75 16.83 7.09
N VAL A 15 -2.55 17.25 7.52
CA VAL A 15 -1.80 18.31 6.82
C VAL A 15 -1.11 17.82 5.54
N PHE A 16 -0.74 16.53 5.43
CA PHE A 16 -0.18 15.98 4.20
C PHE A 16 -1.21 15.69 3.08
N ALA A 17 -2.51 15.79 3.37
CA ALA A 17 -3.56 15.65 2.37
C ALA A 17 -3.89 16.97 1.64
N ALA A 18 -3.26 18.10 2.01
CA ALA A 18 -3.66 19.43 1.56
C ALA A 18 -2.68 20.14 0.60
N THR A 19 -1.65 19.47 0.09
CA THR A 19 -0.76 20.07 -0.94
C THR A 19 -1.06 19.53 -2.34
N THR A 20 -2.01 20.22 -2.98
CA THR A 20 -2.07 20.54 -4.42
C THR A 20 -1.38 19.55 -5.38
N TYR A 21 -2.12 18.54 -5.83
CA TYR A 21 -1.88 17.92 -7.13
C TYR A 21 -2.65 18.70 -8.21
N PRO A 22 -2.02 19.11 -9.32
CA PRO A 22 -2.75 19.76 -10.40
C PRO A 22 -3.70 18.74 -11.04
N ALA A 23 -4.97 19.15 -11.11
CA ALA A 23 -6.01 18.50 -11.88
C ALA A 23 -5.60 18.44 -13.36
N ASN A 24 -5.35 17.23 -13.86
CA ASN A 24 -5.49 16.92 -15.28
C ASN A 24 -5.50 15.41 -15.49
N LEU A 25 -6.69 14.83 -15.38
CA LEU A 25 -7.09 13.65 -16.14
C LEU A 25 -8.62 13.66 -16.26
N SER A 26 -9.11 14.59 -17.09
CA SER A 26 -10.43 14.50 -17.70
C SER A 26 -10.39 13.42 -18.77
N THR A 27 -11.01 12.28 -18.48
CA THR A 27 -12.03 11.68 -19.33
C THR A 27 -12.75 10.68 -18.44
N ALA A 28 -13.81 11.17 -17.78
CA ALA A 28 -14.84 10.33 -17.22
C ALA A 28 -15.45 9.54 -18.38
N GLY A 29 -14.96 8.33 -18.61
CA GLY A 29 -15.76 7.31 -19.24
C GLY A 29 -16.95 7.05 -18.32
N SER A 30 -18.16 7.17 -18.88
CA SER A 30 -19.38 6.67 -18.24
C SER A 30 -19.11 5.30 -17.61
N PRO A 31 -19.69 4.98 -16.44
CA PRO A 31 -19.59 3.64 -15.90
C PRO A 31 -20.26 2.70 -16.90
N THR A 32 -19.44 2.06 -17.73
CA THR A 32 -19.84 0.89 -18.49
C THR A 32 -20.14 -0.15 -17.42
N VAL A 33 -21.42 -0.26 -17.05
CA VAL A 33 -21.93 -1.38 -16.28
C VAL A 33 -21.78 -2.60 -17.18
N LEU A 34 -20.58 -3.17 -17.21
CA LEU A 34 -20.37 -4.55 -17.59
C LEU A 34 -21.09 -5.35 -16.52
N THR A 35 -22.40 -5.59 -16.69
CA THR A 35 -23.12 -6.62 -15.96
C THR A 35 -22.54 -7.96 -16.41
N LYS A 36 -21.34 -8.30 -15.92
CA LYS A 36 -20.79 -9.63 -16.05
C LYS A 36 -21.82 -10.58 -15.42
N SER A 37 -22.28 -11.53 -16.22
CA SER A 37 -23.32 -12.47 -15.80
C SER A 37 -22.84 -13.28 -14.60
N VAL A 38 -23.58 -13.22 -13.51
CA VAL A 38 -23.36 -14.06 -12.33
C VAL A 38 -24.03 -15.41 -12.56
N SER A 39 -23.51 -16.50 -11.97
CA SER A 39 -24.04 -17.84 -12.22
C SER A 39 -25.52 -17.97 -11.81
N SER A 40 -26.22 -18.93 -12.43
CA SER A 40 -27.59 -19.29 -12.04
C SER A 40 -27.69 -19.78 -10.59
N LEU A 41 -26.61 -20.36 -10.05
CA LEU A 41 -26.52 -20.81 -8.67
C LEU A 41 -26.52 -19.65 -7.70
N THR A 42 -25.73 -18.60 -7.96
CA THR A 42 -25.75 -17.38 -7.14
C THR A 42 -27.09 -16.68 -7.22
N ASN A 43 -27.68 -16.53 -8.41
CA ASN A 43 -29.02 -15.94 -8.55
C ASN A 43 -30.07 -16.74 -7.76
N LYS A 44 -29.98 -18.08 -7.80
CA LYS A 44 -30.85 -18.96 -7.00
C LYS A 44 -30.60 -18.82 -5.49
N THR A 45 -29.37 -18.61 -5.05
CA THR A 45 -29.06 -18.43 -3.64
C THR A 45 -29.48 -17.07 -3.13
N VAL A 46 -29.14 -15.99 -3.84
CA VAL A 46 -29.53 -14.62 -3.47
C VAL A 46 -31.05 -14.50 -3.44
N SER A 47 -31.78 -15.02 -4.43
CA SER A 47 -33.25 -14.92 -4.49
C SER A 47 -33.98 -15.57 -3.31
N LYS A 48 -33.38 -16.54 -2.62
CA LYS A 48 -33.93 -17.08 -1.36
C LYS A 48 -34.00 -16.03 -0.25
N TYR A 49 -33.18 -14.99 -0.32
CA TYR A 49 -33.04 -13.98 0.73
C TYR A 49 -33.65 -12.62 0.39
N LEU A 50 -34.14 -12.42 -0.84
CA LEU A 50 -34.70 -11.13 -1.29
C LEU A 50 -36.20 -10.97 -0.99
N GLU A 51 -36.58 -9.76 -0.59
CA GLU A 51 -37.93 -9.23 -0.70
C GLU A 51 -38.13 -8.48 -2.04
N PRO A 52 -39.38 -8.35 -2.55
CA PRO A 52 -39.65 -7.65 -3.80
C PRO A 52 -39.17 -6.19 -3.86
N SER A 53 -39.03 -5.54 -2.69
CA SER A 53 -38.55 -4.16 -2.56
C SER A 53 -37.05 -4.03 -2.41
N ASP A 54 -36.31 -5.13 -2.28
CA ASP A 54 -34.88 -5.08 -2.01
C ASP A 54 -34.09 -4.65 -3.24
N SER A 55 -33.16 -3.70 -3.06
CA SER A 55 -32.14 -3.38 -4.05
C SER A 55 -30.92 -4.25 -3.85
N ILE A 56 -30.33 -4.74 -4.94
CA ILE A 56 -29.18 -5.65 -4.91
C ILE A 56 -28.02 -5.02 -5.67
N GLU A 57 -26.85 -5.04 -5.06
CA GLU A 57 -25.59 -4.74 -5.72
C GLU A 57 -24.65 -5.95 -5.59
N LEU A 58 -24.01 -6.32 -6.69
CA LEU A 58 -23.12 -7.47 -6.80
C LEU A 58 -21.71 -6.98 -7.14
N ILE A 59 -20.76 -7.18 -6.24
CA ILE A 59 -19.38 -6.72 -6.38
C ILE A 59 -18.45 -7.94 -6.42
N TRP A 60 -17.74 -8.11 -7.52
CA TRP A 60 -16.73 -9.16 -7.63
C TRP A 60 -15.54 -8.84 -6.72
N LEU A 61 -15.30 -9.69 -5.72
CA LEU A 61 -14.12 -9.60 -4.86
C LEU A 61 -12.91 -10.25 -5.53
N ASN A 62 -13.14 -11.41 -6.17
CA ASN A 62 -12.13 -12.13 -6.92
C ASN A 62 -12.81 -13.00 -7.99
N GLU A 63 -12.73 -12.59 -9.25
CA GLU A 63 -13.37 -13.30 -10.37
C GLU A 63 -12.79 -14.71 -10.54
N SER A 64 -11.47 -14.86 -10.47
CA SER A 64 -10.80 -16.16 -10.65
C SER A 64 -11.15 -17.17 -9.56
N ALA A 65 -11.37 -16.70 -8.33
CA ALA A 65 -11.80 -17.54 -7.21
C ALA A 65 -13.34 -17.69 -7.13
N GLY A 66 -14.08 -16.98 -7.99
CA GLY A 66 -15.54 -16.98 -7.97
C GLY A 66 -16.11 -16.33 -6.71
N MET A 67 -15.45 -15.33 -6.12
CA MET A 67 -15.88 -14.72 -4.86
C MET A 67 -16.59 -13.39 -5.10
N LEU A 68 -17.79 -13.24 -4.54
CA LEU A 68 -18.66 -12.12 -4.82
C LEU A 68 -19.29 -11.57 -3.53
N LEU A 69 -19.20 -10.26 -3.32
CA LEU A 69 -19.86 -9.52 -2.24
C LEU A 69 -21.24 -9.05 -2.71
N VAL A 70 -22.27 -9.42 -1.95
CA VAL A 70 -23.64 -9.02 -2.19
C VAL A 70 -24.03 -7.95 -1.18
N LYS A 71 -24.48 -6.81 -1.67
CA LYS A 71 -25.12 -5.78 -0.86
C LYS A 71 -26.63 -5.83 -1.06
N LEU A 72 -27.37 -5.87 0.05
CA LEU A 72 -28.82 -5.73 0.05
C LEU A 72 -29.17 -4.38 0.68
N ASN A 73 -29.96 -3.57 -0.02
CA ASN A 73 -30.38 -2.24 0.44
C ASN A 73 -29.19 -1.36 0.89
N GLY A 74 -28.07 -1.46 0.17
CA GLY A 74 -26.82 -0.74 0.46
C GLY A 74 -25.95 -1.35 1.56
N ALA A 75 -26.44 -2.35 2.30
CA ALA A 75 -25.68 -3.02 3.36
C ALA A 75 -24.94 -4.25 2.83
N GLU A 76 -23.64 -4.35 3.11
CA GLU A 76 -22.84 -5.54 2.81
C GLU A 76 -23.35 -6.74 3.61
N THR A 77 -23.97 -7.67 2.89
CA THR A 77 -24.78 -8.72 3.51
C THR A 77 -24.10 -10.07 3.39
N PHE A 78 -23.74 -10.51 2.18
CA PHE A 78 -23.19 -11.85 1.94
C PHE A 78 -21.88 -11.79 1.18
N ILE A 79 -21.00 -12.74 1.45
CA ILE A 79 -20.02 -13.17 0.46
C ILE A 79 -20.47 -14.53 -0.08
N ILE A 80 -20.49 -14.68 -1.39
CA ILE A 80 -20.91 -15.91 -2.07
C ILE A 80 -19.74 -16.46 -2.89
N ASN A 81 -19.54 -17.77 -2.80
CA ASN A 81 -18.76 -18.51 -3.77
C ASN A 81 -19.65 -18.86 -4.96
N ASP A 82 -19.48 -18.15 -6.07
CA ASP A 82 -20.29 -18.25 -7.28
C ASP A 82 -20.25 -19.65 -7.91
N SER A 83 -19.10 -20.32 -7.85
CA SER A 83 -18.96 -21.67 -8.41
C SER A 83 -19.83 -22.72 -7.70
N ARG A 84 -20.13 -22.50 -6.41
CA ARG A 84 -20.97 -23.38 -5.59
C ARG A 84 -22.36 -22.81 -5.33
N GLY A 85 -22.55 -21.50 -5.53
CA GLY A 85 -23.72 -20.76 -5.07
C GLY A 85 -23.87 -20.77 -3.56
N GLU A 86 -22.78 -20.90 -2.80
CA GLU A 86 -22.82 -21.03 -1.34
C GLU A 86 -22.40 -19.72 -0.65
N ILE A 87 -23.12 -19.35 0.41
CA ILE A 87 -22.73 -18.20 1.25
C ILE A 87 -21.54 -18.62 2.12
N VAL A 88 -20.47 -17.84 2.06
CA VAL A 88 -19.30 -18.00 2.91
C VAL A 88 -19.64 -17.61 4.34
N THR A 89 -19.42 -18.54 5.26
CA THR A 89 -19.64 -18.33 6.71
C THR A 89 -18.33 -18.31 7.50
N ASP A 90 -17.20 -18.60 6.86
CA ASP A 90 -15.88 -18.59 7.49
C ASP A 90 -15.30 -17.17 7.52
N ALA A 91 -14.94 -16.71 8.72
CA ALA A 91 -14.39 -15.37 8.93
C ALA A 91 -13.01 -15.17 8.30
N ASN A 92 -12.15 -16.19 8.29
CA ASN A 92 -10.83 -16.12 7.69
C ASN A 92 -10.93 -16.07 6.16
N VAL A 93 -11.84 -16.83 5.56
CA VAL A 93 -12.12 -16.76 4.12
C VAL A 93 -12.68 -15.39 3.73
N THR A 94 -13.55 -14.82 4.55
CA THR A 94 -14.09 -13.47 4.37
C THR A 94 -12.98 -12.41 4.41
N VAL A 95 -12.16 -12.42 5.47
CA VAL A 95 -11.02 -11.50 5.61
C VAL A 95 -10.06 -11.63 4.43
N LYS A 96 -9.71 -12.86 4.05
CA LYS A 96 -8.81 -13.11 2.92
C LYS A 96 -9.38 -12.57 1.61
N SER A 97 -10.67 -12.81 1.34
CA SER A 97 -11.31 -12.36 0.10
C SER A 97 -11.36 -10.84 0.00
N LEU A 98 -11.64 -10.15 1.12
CA LEU A 98 -11.62 -8.69 1.20
C LEU A 98 -10.19 -8.14 1.04
N ALA A 99 -9.19 -8.77 1.66
CA ALA A 99 -7.79 -8.36 1.53
C ALA A 99 -7.30 -8.50 0.08
N ASP A 100 -7.61 -9.62 -0.57
CA ASP A 100 -7.26 -9.87 -1.98
C ASP A 100 -7.97 -8.87 -2.91
N TYR A 101 -9.21 -8.48 -2.60
CA TYR A 101 -9.93 -7.42 -3.30
C TYR A 101 -9.24 -6.05 -3.15
N ILE A 102 -8.85 -5.66 -1.94
CA ILE A 102 -8.11 -4.41 -1.70
C ILE A 102 -6.79 -4.39 -2.48
N ARG A 103 -6.03 -5.49 -2.44
CA ARG A 103 -4.76 -5.60 -3.15
C ARG A 103 -4.92 -5.54 -4.68
N SER A 104 -5.92 -6.23 -5.22
CA SER A 104 -6.17 -6.25 -6.66
C SER A 104 -6.64 -4.88 -7.18
N THR A 105 -7.64 -4.28 -6.53
CA THR A 105 -8.14 -2.94 -6.88
C THR A 105 -7.09 -1.84 -6.67
N GLY A 106 -6.26 -1.97 -5.63
CA GLY A 106 -5.12 -1.10 -5.36
C GLY A 106 -3.92 -1.30 -6.29
N ASN A 107 -3.98 -2.25 -7.24
CA ASN A 107 -2.87 -2.61 -8.13
C ASN A 107 -1.57 -2.97 -7.39
N TYR A 108 -1.69 -3.69 -6.26
CA TYR A 108 -0.58 -3.98 -5.34
C TYR A 108 0.64 -4.56 -6.06
N SER A 109 0.47 -5.70 -6.75
CA SER A 109 1.57 -6.39 -7.42
C SER A 109 2.23 -5.57 -8.53
N ARG A 110 1.44 -4.77 -9.27
CA ARG A 110 1.95 -3.90 -10.34
C ARG A 110 2.79 -2.76 -9.77
N LYS A 111 2.34 -2.14 -8.67
CA LYS A 111 3.08 -1.07 -7.98
C LYS A 111 4.35 -1.60 -7.34
N LEU A 112 4.30 -2.78 -6.71
CA LEU A 112 5.49 -3.42 -6.15
C LEU A 112 6.53 -3.73 -7.24
N ALA A 113 6.11 -4.33 -8.36
CA ALA A 113 6.98 -4.58 -9.50
C ALA A 113 7.57 -3.30 -10.11
N ALA A 114 6.76 -2.23 -10.20
CA ALA A 114 7.23 -0.93 -10.68
C ALA A 114 8.28 -0.31 -9.74
N SER A 115 8.09 -0.41 -8.42
CA SER A 115 9.05 0.04 -7.40
C SER A 115 10.38 -0.71 -7.51
N ILE A 116 10.33 -2.05 -7.63
CA ILE A 116 11.54 -2.88 -7.84
C ILE A 116 12.28 -2.43 -9.10
N ARG A 117 11.58 -2.29 -10.22
CA ARG A 117 12.18 -1.83 -11.49
C ARG A 117 12.81 -0.44 -11.36
N GLN A 118 12.13 0.51 -10.72
CA GLN A 118 12.64 1.85 -10.49
C GLN A 118 13.93 1.85 -9.66
N LEU A 119 14.02 0.98 -8.65
CA LEU A 119 15.23 0.81 -7.83
C LEU A 119 16.38 0.17 -8.61
N GLU A 120 16.10 -0.84 -9.44
CA GLU A 120 17.11 -1.46 -10.30
C GLU A 120 17.64 -0.45 -11.33
N GLU A 121 16.76 0.33 -11.96
CA GLU A 121 17.15 1.40 -12.89
C GLU A 121 17.96 2.50 -12.20
N PHE A 122 17.58 2.88 -10.96
CA PHE A 122 18.34 3.81 -10.15
C PHE A 122 19.76 3.26 -9.91
N ASN A 123 19.86 2.01 -9.44
CA ASN A 123 21.13 1.36 -9.14
C ASN A 123 22.00 1.18 -10.39
N ALA A 124 21.42 0.86 -11.54
CA ALA A 124 22.14 0.75 -12.81
C ALA A 124 22.68 2.11 -13.29
N SER A 125 21.91 3.20 -13.08
CA SER A 125 22.31 4.54 -13.53
C SER A 125 23.56 5.10 -12.86
N LYS A 126 24.00 4.52 -11.73
CA LYS A 126 25.19 4.99 -10.98
C LYS A 126 26.52 4.46 -11.54
N ALA A 127 26.51 3.32 -12.24
CA ALA A 127 27.72 2.53 -12.48
C ALA A 127 28.80 3.30 -13.26
N SER A 128 28.40 4.09 -14.26
CA SER A 128 29.34 4.87 -15.08
C SER A 128 29.98 6.03 -14.32
N GLY A 129 29.21 6.74 -13.48
CA GLY A 129 29.72 7.87 -12.69
C GLY A 129 30.58 7.44 -11.51
N GLU A 130 30.18 6.39 -10.81
CA GLU A 130 30.91 5.85 -9.67
C GLU A 130 32.26 5.27 -10.07
N ALA A 131 32.33 4.55 -11.20
CA ALA A 131 33.58 3.97 -11.69
C ALA A 131 34.64 5.04 -12.01
N VAL A 132 34.23 6.16 -12.61
CA VAL A 132 35.14 7.29 -12.86
C VAL A 132 35.62 7.89 -11.54
N CYS A 133 34.71 8.11 -10.59
CA CYS A 133 35.10 8.68 -9.30
C CYS A 133 36.08 7.76 -8.54
N LYS A 134 35.82 6.45 -8.51
CA LYS A 134 36.71 5.46 -7.88
C LYS A 134 38.10 5.47 -8.51
N ARG A 135 38.20 5.44 -9.83
CA ARG A 135 39.47 5.48 -10.57
C ARG A 135 40.27 6.74 -10.31
N MET A 136 39.61 7.90 -10.31
CA MET A 136 40.30 9.16 -10.13
C MET A 136 40.69 9.46 -8.68
N THR A 137 40.09 8.74 -7.71
CA THR A 137 40.42 8.84 -6.27
C THR A 137 41.32 7.70 -5.80
N GLY A 138 41.53 6.67 -6.64
CA GLY A 138 42.32 5.47 -6.34
C GLY A 138 41.56 4.41 -5.52
N LEU A 139 40.27 4.63 -5.25
CA LEU A 139 39.42 3.75 -4.43
C LEU A 139 39.15 2.39 -5.09
N ASP A 140 39.47 2.23 -6.37
CA ASP A 140 39.45 0.96 -7.11
C ASP A 140 40.79 0.21 -7.09
N HIS A 141 41.88 0.80 -6.58
CA HIS A 141 43.21 0.19 -6.57
C HIS A 141 43.63 -0.33 -5.20
N LEU A 142 43.33 0.42 -4.13
CA LEU A 142 43.77 0.09 -2.77
C LEU A 142 42.65 0.34 -1.75
N PRO A 143 42.63 -0.42 -0.63
CA PRO A 143 41.68 -0.18 0.43
C PRO A 143 41.93 1.19 1.09
N CYS A 144 40.84 1.91 1.35
CA CYS A 144 40.83 3.18 2.08
C CYS A 144 39.97 2.98 3.34
N VAL A 145 40.62 2.67 4.46
CA VAL A 145 39.97 2.32 5.75
C VAL A 145 40.27 3.34 6.85
N ASP A 146 41.46 3.93 6.79
CA ASP A 146 41.97 4.94 7.71
C ASP A 146 42.70 6.04 6.93
N ARG A 147 43.14 7.09 7.60
CA ARG A 147 43.79 8.23 6.94
C ARG A 147 45.03 7.84 6.14
N VAL A 148 45.83 6.90 6.64
CA VAL A 148 47.11 6.53 6.01
C VAL A 148 46.84 5.70 4.74
N SER A 149 46.00 4.67 4.85
CA SER A 149 45.59 3.85 3.71
C SER A 149 44.87 4.66 2.63
N CYS A 150 44.04 5.63 3.01
CA CYS A 150 43.39 6.54 2.06
C CYS A 150 44.36 7.52 1.40
N LEU A 151 45.41 7.96 2.10
CA LEU A 151 46.49 8.74 1.49
C LEU A 151 47.24 7.91 0.46
N VAL A 152 47.63 6.67 0.80
CA VAL A 152 48.32 5.76 -0.13
C VAL A 152 47.44 5.46 -1.36
N CYS A 153 46.15 5.22 -1.15
CA CYS A 153 45.14 5.06 -2.19
C CYS A 153 45.08 6.27 -3.14
N CYS A 154 45.04 7.49 -2.60
CA CYS A 154 45.05 8.73 -3.38
C CYS A 154 46.37 8.93 -4.15
N LEU A 155 47.52 8.62 -3.53
CA LEU A 155 48.83 8.71 -4.18
C LEU A 155 49.05 7.68 -5.30
N ALA A 156 48.25 6.61 -5.35
CA ALA A 156 48.34 5.59 -6.38
C ALA A 156 47.80 6.05 -7.75
N VAL A 157 47.12 7.20 -7.82
CA VAL A 157 46.55 7.73 -9.07
C VAL A 157 46.99 9.18 -9.33
N PRO A 158 47.40 9.54 -10.56
CA PRO A 158 47.97 10.87 -10.84
C PRO A 158 47.07 12.04 -10.46
N ASN A 159 45.76 11.91 -10.67
CA ASN A 159 44.80 12.99 -10.42
C ASN A 159 44.65 13.32 -8.94
N CYS A 160 44.68 12.32 -8.07
CA CYS A 160 44.58 12.52 -6.63
C CYS A 160 45.96 12.82 -6.01
N GLN A 161 47.05 12.24 -6.56
CA GLN A 161 48.41 12.46 -6.11
C GLN A 161 48.79 13.96 -6.05
N MET A 162 48.42 14.74 -7.07
CA MET A 162 48.75 16.18 -7.14
C MET A 162 48.10 17.02 -6.04
N ILE A 163 47.02 16.53 -5.43
CA ILE A 163 46.22 17.26 -4.43
C ILE A 163 46.17 16.55 -3.07
N ALA A 164 46.84 15.39 -2.91
CA ALA A 164 46.72 14.52 -1.75
C ALA A 164 47.08 15.21 -0.42
N TYR A 165 48.01 16.15 -0.44
CA TYR A 165 48.44 16.94 0.72
C TYR A 165 47.62 18.21 0.94
N GLY A 166 46.66 18.50 0.05
CA GLY A 166 45.71 19.60 0.21
C GLY A 166 44.84 19.39 1.45
N GLU A 167 44.50 20.48 2.13
CA GLU A 167 43.71 20.43 3.34
C GLU A 167 42.35 19.74 3.09
N GLY A 168 42.06 18.72 3.89
CA GLY A 168 40.76 18.02 3.84
C GLY A 168 40.56 17.06 2.66
N VAL A 169 41.51 16.92 1.72
CA VAL A 169 41.37 16.05 0.54
C VAL A 169 41.23 14.58 0.93
N VAL A 170 42.18 14.04 1.69
CA VAL A 170 42.13 12.63 2.14
C VAL A 170 40.90 12.38 3.01
N GLN A 171 40.51 13.35 3.84
CA GLN A 171 39.31 13.24 4.67
C GLN A 171 38.03 13.19 3.82
N ALA A 172 37.98 13.95 2.72
CA ALA A 172 36.87 13.91 1.78
C ALA A 172 36.77 12.56 1.06
N VAL A 173 37.90 11.97 0.66
CA VAL A 173 37.96 10.61 0.07
C VAL A 173 37.50 9.55 1.08
N MET A 174 37.95 9.65 2.33
CA MET A 174 37.49 8.79 3.43
C MET A 174 35.98 8.87 3.65
N GLU A 175 35.42 10.08 3.75
CA GLU A 175 33.99 10.30 3.93
C GLU A 175 33.18 9.72 2.76
N TYR A 176 33.64 9.94 1.52
CA TYR A 176 33.01 9.35 0.34
C TYR A 176 33.05 7.82 0.36
N ARG A 177 34.20 7.20 0.72
CA ARG A 177 34.31 5.74 0.84
C ARG A 177 33.38 5.18 1.92
N GLN A 178 33.26 5.85 3.06
CA GLN A 178 32.34 5.43 4.11
C GLN A 178 30.88 5.52 3.66
N ALA A 179 30.49 6.61 2.98
CA ALA A 179 29.14 6.76 2.42
C ALA A 179 28.85 5.68 1.36
N LEU A 180 29.83 5.39 0.50
CA LEU A 180 29.76 4.34 -0.49
C LEU A 180 29.60 2.94 0.14
N ASN A 181 30.33 2.63 1.21
CA ASN A 181 30.18 1.35 1.91
C ASN A 181 28.77 1.17 2.49
N ARG A 182 28.22 2.22 3.12
CA ARG A 182 26.83 2.19 3.64
C ARG A 182 25.83 1.95 2.51
N TYR A 183 26.04 2.62 1.38
CA TYR A 183 25.24 2.40 0.19
C TYR A 183 25.33 0.95 -0.32
N GLU A 184 26.56 0.43 -0.51
CA GLU A 184 26.83 -0.93 -0.99
C GLU A 184 26.21 -2.00 -0.07
N GLN A 185 26.05 -1.72 1.22
CA GLN A 185 25.39 -2.59 2.20
C GLN A 185 23.85 -2.45 2.20
N SER A 186 23.33 -1.23 2.05
CA SER A 186 21.89 -0.96 2.11
C SER A 186 21.11 -1.47 0.89
N TYR A 187 21.72 -1.48 -0.30
CA TYR A 187 21.02 -1.94 -1.51
C TYR A 187 20.65 -3.43 -1.50
N PRO A 188 21.56 -4.38 -1.18
CA PRO A 188 21.20 -5.79 -1.05
C PRO A 188 20.15 -6.05 0.03
N ALA A 189 20.19 -5.31 1.14
CA ALA A 189 19.21 -5.43 2.21
C ALA A 189 17.80 -5.03 1.75
N LEU A 190 17.67 -3.87 1.09
CA LEU A 190 16.42 -3.43 0.47
C LEU A 190 15.93 -4.42 -0.59
N ARG A 191 16.80 -4.87 -1.49
CA ARG A 191 16.44 -5.84 -2.53
C ARG A 191 15.87 -7.13 -1.93
N ARG A 192 16.54 -7.69 -0.93
CA ARG A 192 16.08 -8.89 -0.22
C ARG A 192 14.73 -8.66 0.46
N SER A 193 14.53 -7.49 1.08
CA SER A 193 13.28 -7.13 1.73
C SER A 193 12.11 -7.04 0.73
N LEU A 194 12.36 -6.51 -0.47
CA LEU A 194 11.39 -6.49 -1.57
C LEU A 194 11.09 -7.89 -2.11
N GLU A 195 12.10 -8.73 -2.30
CA GLU A 195 11.93 -10.12 -2.73
C GLU A 195 11.06 -10.92 -1.74
N ILE A 196 11.28 -10.74 -0.44
CA ILE A 196 10.43 -11.33 0.61
C ILE A 196 9.01 -10.76 0.54
N THR A 197 8.87 -9.46 0.29
CA THR A 197 7.56 -8.77 0.19
C THR A 197 6.74 -9.26 -1.00
N VAL A 198 7.39 -9.65 -2.10
CA VAL A 198 6.72 -10.27 -3.26
C VAL A 198 6.07 -11.60 -2.86
N ALA A 199 6.74 -12.39 -2.01
CA ALA A 199 6.21 -13.66 -1.52
C ALA A 199 5.20 -13.49 -0.38
N ASN A 200 5.37 -12.48 0.46
CA ASN A 200 4.51 -12.21 1.61
C ASN A 200 4.40 -10.70 1.87
N SER A 201 3.20 -10.16 1.60
CA SER A 201 2.91 -8.73 1.69
C SER A 201 3.06 -8.15 3.10
N SER A 202 2.99 -8.97 4.15
CA SER A 202 3.17 -8.50 5.54
C SER A 202 4.56 -7.90 5.80
N HIS A 203 5.54 -8.14 4.91
CA HIS A 203 6.89 -7.58 5.02
C HIS A 203 7.04 -6.20 4.38
N ILE A 204 5.98 -5.60 3.82
CA ILE A 204 6.05 -4.28 3.19
C ILE A 204 6.62 -3.20 4.14
N VAL A 205 6.30 -3.27 5.43
CA VAL A 205 6.82 -2.34 6.46
C VAL A 205 8.35 -2.43 6.54
N ASN A 206 8.91 -3.64 6.48
CA ASN A 206 10.35 -3.84 6.47
C ASN A 206 10.95 -3.32 5.15
N ALA A 207 10.30 -3.53 4.00
CA ALA A 207 10.78 -3.00 2.73
C ALA A 207 10.82 -1.47 2.73
N THR A 208 9.79 -0.82 3.27
CA THR A 208 9.75 0.64 3.43
C THR A 208 10.85 1.13 4.37
N LYS A 209 11.12 0.42 5.49
CA LYS A 209 12.23 0.75 6.39
C LYS A 209 13.58 0.68 5.68
N GLU A 210 13.87 -0.42 5.00
CA GLU A 210 15.11 -0.60 4.25
C GLU A 210 15.25 0.45 3.13
N LEU A 211 14.13 0.91 2.54
CA LEU A 211 14.15 1.99 1.56
C LEU A 211 14.62 3.31 2.18
N TYR A 212 14.19 3.64 3.41
CA TYR A 212 14.69 4.83 4.11
C TYR A 212 16.17 4.74 4.44
N GLU A 213 16.66 3.57 4.85
CA GLU A 213 18.09 3.33 5.08
C GLU A 213 18.89 3.51 3.78
N TYR A 214 18.40 2.95 2.68
CA TYR A 214 18.98 3.11 1.35
C TYR A 214 18.99 4.56 0.88
N LYS A 215 17.88 5.29 1.04
CA LYS A 215 17.75 6.72 0.68
C LYS A 215 18.70 7.58 1.51
N SER A 216 18.82 7.30 2.81
CA SER A 216 19.77 7.97 3.69
C SER A 216 21.22 7.73 3.23
N ALA A 217 21.56 6.51 2.81
CA ALA A 217 22.89 6.21 2.27
C ALA A 217 23.17 6.96 0.95
N VAL A 218 22.19 7.04 0.03
CA VAL A 218 22.29 7.83 -1.20
C VAL A 218 22.53 9.31 -0.89
N MET A 219 21.75 9.88 0.02
CA MET A 219 21.94 11.28 0.46
C MET A 219 23.29 11.50 1.11
N GLY A 220 23.78 10.53 1.90
CA GLY A 220 25.11 10.55 2.49
C GLY A 220 26.23 10.64 1.45
N ILE A 221 26.10 9.96 0.31
CA ILE A 221 27.04 10.09 -0.81
C ILE A 221 26.98 11.51 -1.38
N ASN A 222 25.79 12.01 -1.70
CA ASN A 222 25.60 13.35 -2.28
C ASN A 222 26.12 14.48 -1.38
N ASN A 223 26.06 14.29 -0.06
CA ASN A 223 26.50 15.26 0.93
C ASN A 223 27.98 15.12 1.32
N ALA A 224 28.70 14.11 0.80
CA ALA A 224 30.12 13.92 1.10
C ALA A 224 30.94 15.15 0.67
N LYS A 225 31.93 15.56 1.49
CA LYS A 225 32.76 16.75 1.20
C LYS A 225 33.50 16.68 -0.12
N LEU A 226 33.74 15.48 -0.64
CA LEU A 226 34.35 15.26 -1.95
C LEU A 226 33.53 15.90 -3.07
N LEU A 227 32.20 15.91 -2.93
CA LEU A 227 31.27 16.56 -3.85
C LEU A 227 30.95 18.01 -3.47
N GLY A 228 31.05 18.37 -2.18
CA GLY A 228 30.59 19.68 -1.68
C GLY A 228 31.65 20.75 -1.41
N LYS A 229 32.90 20.39 -1.06
CA LYS A 229 33.95 21.34 -0.60
C LYS A 229 35.15 21.49 -1.54
N CYS A 230 35.36 20.55 -2.46
CA CYS A 230 36.42 20.59 -3.49
C CYS A 230 35.81 20.24 -4.86
N GLY A 231 34.65 20.82 -5.19
CA GLY A 231 33.89 20.48 -6.41
C GLY A 231 34.65 20.74 -7.72
N SER A 232 35.66 21.61 -7.72
CA SER A 232 36.58 21.80 -8.84
C SER A 232 37.69 20.74 -8.90
N CYS A 233 38.11 20.21 -7.75
CA CYS A 233 39.14 19.18 -7.60
C CYS A 233 38.61 17.80 -8.02
N PHE A 234 37.32 17.56 -7.78
CA PHE A 234 36.62 16.31 -8.06
C PHE A 234 35.43 16.51 -9.01
N ASN A 235 35.53 17.42 -9.97
CA ASN A 235 34.45 17.72 -10.93
C ASN A 235 34.02 16.49 -11.78
N TYR A 236 34.88 15.47 -11.84
CA TYR A 236 34.63 14.16 -12.45
C TYR A 236 33.77 13.24 -11.57
N CYS A 237 33.73 13.47 -10.25
CA CYS A 237 32.81 12.81 -9.33
C CYS A 237 31.49 13.58 -9.35
N LYS A 238 30.47 12.96 -9.93
CA LYS A 238 29.16 13.60 -10.07
C LYS A 238 28.19 13.10 -8.99
N PRO A 239 27.28 13.95 -8.50
CA PRO A 239 26.24 13.53 -7.56
C PRO A 239 25.33 12.46 -8.15
N TYR A 240 24.75 11.62 -7.29
CA TYR A 240 23.76 10.58 -7.61
C TYR A 240 22.38 11.17 -7.92
N ASN A 241 22.33 12.43 -8.38
CA ASN A 241 21.10 13.18 -8.63
C ASN A 241 20.36 12.73 -9.90
N TRP A 242 20.93 11.83 -10.70
CA TRP A 242 20.40 11.47 -12.02
C TRP A 242 19.08 10.71 -11.98
N SER A 243 18.72 10.12 -10.83
CA SER A 243 17.53 9.29 -10.69
C SER A 243 16.80 9.48 -9.36
N LEU A 244 17.02 10.56 -8.60
CA LEU A 244 16.32 10.77 -7.31
C LEU A 244 14.79 10.75 -7.46
N ALA A 245 14.26 11.17 -8.60
CA ALA A 245 12.84 11.05 -8.92
C ALA A 245 12.35 9.58 -8.97
N LYS A 246 13.19 8.63 -9.43
CA LYS A 246 12.87 7.19 -9.41
C LYS A 246 12.83 6.65 -7.99
N LEU A 247 13.76 7.12 -7.15
CA LEU A 247 13.79 6.75 -5.73
C LEU A 247 12.57 7.28 -4.98
N ALA A 248 12.16 8.53 -5.24
CA ALA A 248 10.94 9.12 -4.70
C ALA A 248 9.68 8.38 -5.21
N ALA A 249 9.60 8.06 -6.50
CA ALA A 249 8.48 7.29 -7.04
C ALA A 249 8.35 5.89 -6.41
N SER A 250 9.49 5.25 -6.09
CA SER A 250 9.52 4.00 -5.34
C SER A 250 9.03 4.18 -3.91
N GLU A 251 9.43 5.26 -3.24
CA GLU A 251 8.97 5.63 -1.89
C GLU A 251 7.45 5.82 -1.84
N ASP A 252 6.90 6.64 -2.73
CA ASP A 252 5.46 6.86 -2.84
C ASP A 252 4.70 5.54 -3.07
N SER A 253 5.28 4.66 -3.88
CA SER A 253 4.71 3.34 -4.15
C SER A 253 4.71 2.47 -2.89
N LEU A 254 5.82 2.36 -2.16
CA LEU A 254 5.90 1.52 -0.96
C LEU A 254 5.04 2.07 0.19
N ILE A 255 4.97 3.39 0.36
CA ILE A 255 4.08 4.03 1.36
C ILE A 255 2.62 3.69 1.06
N TYR A 256 2.21 3.79 -0.21
CA TYR A 256 0.85 3.42 -0.60
C TYR A 256 0.56 1.93 -0.39
N LEU A 257 1.51 1.05 -0.72
CA LEU A 257 1.36 -0.39 -0.48
C LEU A 257 1.26 -0.72 1.02
N GLN A 258 2.04 -0.04 1.85
CA GLN A 258 1.95 -0.15 3.30
C GLN A 258 0.57 0.29 3.82
N TYR A 259 0.00 1.36 3.26
CA TYR A 259 -1.36 1.77 3.57
C TYR A 259 -2.38 0.67 3.22
N LEU A 260 -2.28 0.05 2.03
CA LEU A 260 -3.17 -1.06 1.65
C LEU A 260 -3.06 -2.28 2.59
N GLU A 261 -1.85 -2.61 3.05
CA GLU A 261 -1.69 -3.70 4.03
C GLU A 261 -2.28 -3.32 5.39
N SER A 262 -2.12 -2.07 5.83
CA SER A 262 -2.73 -1.60 7.09
C SER A 262 -4.27 -1.63 7.06
N LEU A 263 -4.88 -1.39 5.90
CA LEU A 263 -6.32 -1.59 5.72
C LEU A 263 -6.67 -3.07 5.84
N SER A 264 -5.84 -3.94 5.26
CA SER A 264 -6.06 -5.39 5.27
C SER A 264 -5.97 -6.00 6.67
N GLU A 265 -5.07 -5.50 7.53
CA GLU A 265 -4.95 -5.92 8.93
C GLU A 265 -6.21 -5.61 9.76
N ASN A 266 -6.96 -4.58 9.39
CA ASN A 266 -8.16 -4.14 10.10
C ASN A 266 -9.47 -4.75 9.55
N LEU A 267 -9.39 -5.76 8.67
CA LEU A 267 -10.57 -6.39 8.07
C LEU A 267 -11.31 -7.35 9.01
N GLY A 268 -10.71 -7.78 10.12
CA GLY A 268 -11.35 -8.71 11.06
C GLY A 268 -12.70 -8.22 11.59
N PRO A 269 -12.80 -7.00 12.15
CA PRO A 269 -14.07 -6.40 12.55
C PRO A 269 -15.06 -6.22 11.39
N HIS A 270 -14.59 -5.81 10.21
CA HIS A 270 -15.44 -5.63 9.02
C HIS A 270 -16.05 -6.95 8.55
N ALA A 271 -15.24 -8.02 8.49
CA ALA A 271 -15.70 -9.38 8.20
C ALA A 271 -16.80 -9.85 9.17
N LYS A 272 -16.66 -9.54 10.47
CA LYS A 272 -17.68 -9.87 11.48
C LYS A 272 -19.00 -9.14 11.22
N LEU A 273 -18.97 -7.89 10.77
CA LEU A 273 -20.18 -7.14 10.42
C LEU A 273 -20.93 -7.81 9.28
N ILE A 274 -20.22 -8.21 8.20
CA ILE A 274 -20.81 -8.92 7.07
C ILE A 274 -21.42 -10.26 7.52
N LEU A 275 -20.70 -11.03 8.34
CA LEU A 275 -21.20 -12.32 8.85
C LEU A 275 -22.42 -12.16 9.77
N ASN A 276 -22.44 -11.13 10.62
CA ASN A 276 -23.59 -10.83 11.46
C ASN A 276 -24.80 -10.42 10.61
N GLU A 277 -24.59 -9.63 9.57
CA GLU A 277 -25.63 -9.22 8.63
C GLU A 277 -26.17 -10.41 7.82
N THR A 278 -25.28 -11.30 7.38
CA THR A 278 -25.64 -12.61 6.81
C THR A 278 -26.55 -13.39 7.76
N ALA A 279 -26.16 -13.52 9.03
CA ALA A 279 -26.91 -14.29 10.03
C ALA A 279 -28.28 -13.65 10.31
N ARG A 280 -28.33 -12.33 10.44
CA ARG A 280 -29.57 -11.56 10.62
C ARG A 280 -30.54 -11.77 9.46
N THR A 281 -30.04 -11.67 8.23
CA THR A 281 -30.85 -11.86 7.03
C THR A 281 -31.34 -13.30 6.90
N LYS A 282 -30.50 -14.30 7.20
CA LYS A 282 -30.90 -15.71 7.27
C LYS A 282 -32.01 -15.93 8.31
N ALA A 283 -31.87 -15.38 9.51
CA ALA A 283 -32.85 -15.51 10.59
C ALA A 283 -34.19 -14.84 10.24
N TYR A 284 -34.16 -13.63 9.65
CA TYR A 284 -35.35 -12.95 9.18
C TYR A 284 -36.13 -13.81 8.17
N ARG A 285 -35.43 -14.40 7.20
CA ARG A 285 -36.06 -15.22 6.15
C ARG A 285 -36.61 -16.53 6.69
N TYR A 286 -35.92 -17.17 7.62
CA TYR A 286 -36.41 -18.37 8.30
C TYR A 286 -37.71 -18.08 9.08
N ASN A 287 -37.76 -16.97 9.81
CA ASN A 287 -38.92 -16.58 10.63
C ASN A 287 -40.00 -15.77 9.86
N ARG A 288 -39.86 -15.62 8.53
CA ARG A 288 -40.69 -14.71 7.73
C ARG A 288 -42.18 -14.99 7.84
N ALA A 289 -42.59 -16.26 7.75
CA ALA A 289 -43.99 -16.65 7.82
C ALA A 289 -44.62 -16.32 9.18
N GLU A 290 -43.88 -16.61 10.26
CA GLU A 290 -44.29 -16.28 11.62
C GLU A 290 -44.36 -14.76 11.83
N ASN A 291 -43.35 -14.03 11.38
CA ASN A 291 -43.31 -12.56 11.46
C ASN A 291 -44.49 -11.94 10.70
N LYS A 292 -44.83 -12.45 9.51
CA LYS A 292 -45.99 -12.00 8.72
C LYS A 292 -47.30 -12.29 9.46
N SER A 293 -47.47 -13.49 10.02
CA SER A 293 -48.65 -13.85 10.80
C SER A 293 -48.83 -12.94 12.02
N ARG A 294 -47.75 -12.67 12.77
CA ARG A 294 -47.75 -11.74 13.90
C ARG A 294 -48.12 -10.32 13.49
N LEU A 295 -47.63 -9.84 12.35
CA LEU A 295 -47.94 -8.50 11.85
C LEU A 295 -49.42 -8.38 11.48
N ILE A 296 -49.97 -9.34 10.74
CA ILE A 296 -51.39 -9.38 10.37
C ILE A 296 -52.27 -9.37 11.63
N SER A 297 -51.99 -10.25 12.60
CA SER A 297 -52.71 -10.28 13.88
C SER A 297 -52.63 -8.97 14.68
N ARG A 298 -51.56 -8.17 14.52
CA ARG A 298 -51.47 -6.85 15.16
C ARG A 298 -52.29 -5.81 14.42
N LEU A 299 -52.28 -5.83 13.09
CA LEU A 299 -53.09 -4.94 12.25
C LEU A 299 -54.59 -5.16 12.49
N ASP A 300 -55.04 -6.42 12.50
CA ASP A 300 -56.45 -6.75 12.76
C ASP A 300 -56.92 -6.23 14.13
N ARG A 301 -56.05 -6.30 15.15
CA ARG A 301 -56.33 -5.75 16.49
C ARG A 301 -56.36 -4.22 16.50
N MET A 302 -55.53 -3.57 15.69
CA MET A 302 -55.54 -2.11 15.56
C MET A 302 -56.80 -1.62 14.85
N ASP A 303 -57.20 -2.28 13.76
CA ASP A 303 -58.42 -1.92 13.04
C ASP A 303 -59.66 -2.07 13.93
N ALA A 304 -59.75 -3.17 14.68
CA ALA A 304 -60.81 -3.36 15.66
C ALA A 304 -60.84 -2.26 16.74
N ALA A 305 -59.66 -1.82 17.21
CA ALA A 305 -59.56 -0.75 18.21
C ALA A 305 -59.94 0.63 17.64
N VAL A 306 -59.54 0.94 16.40
CA VAL A 306 -59.90 2.19 15.72
C VAL A 306 -61.40 2.27 15.49
N VAL A 307 -62.01 1.19 15.00
CA VAL A 307 -63.46 1.11 14.81
C VAL A 307 -64.22 1.27 16.14
N SER A 308 -63.75 0.59 17.19
CA SER A 308 -64.36 0.70 18.52
C SER A 308 -64.22 2.12 19.10
N GLY A 309 -63.09 2.78 18.87
CA GLY A 309 -62.86 4.17 19.29
C GLY A 309 -63.75 5.17 18.54
N MET A 310 -63.96 4.98 17.23
CA MET A 310 -64.86 5.82 16.44
C MET A 310 -66.32 5.69 16.88
N LEU A 311 -66.77 4.47 17.20
CA LEU A 311 -68.12 4.24 17.73
C LEU A 311 -68.33 4.88 19.10
N ALA A 312 -67.30 4.88 19.96
CA ALA A 312 -67.36 5.52 21.27
C ALA A 312 -67.40 7.06 21.20
N LEU A 313 -66.91 7.67 20.12
CA LEU A 313 -66.97 9.13 19.89
C LEU A 313 -68.29 9.61 19.27
N GLN A 314 -69.10 8.68 18.76
CA GLN A 314 -70.43 8.97 18.18
C GLN A 314 -71.58 8.79 19.19
N ALA A 315 -71.29 8.21 20.36
CA ALA A 315 -72.23 8.02 21.47
C ALA A 315 -72.10 9.15 22.50
#